data_AF-R7U6N1-F1
#
_entry.id   AF-R7U6N1-F1
#
_cell.length_a   1.000
_cell.length_b   1.000
_cell.length_c   1.000
_cell.angle_alpha   90.00
_cell.angle_beta   90.00
_cell.angle_gamma   90.00
#
_symmetry.space_group_name_H-M   'P 1'
#
loop_
_entity.id
_entity.type
_entity.pdbx_description
1 polymer ?
#
loop_
_entity_poly.entity_id
_entity_poly.type
_entity_poly.pdbx_seq_one_letter_code
_entity_poly.pdbx_strand_id
1 'polypeptide(L)'
;MIADELDFWEHSPGILEVDLEYSKDLHNLHNDHPLAPKGLRVNKVDKLVPNLIDKTKYVIHYENLKLCESLGLKITKIHKGIKFEESAWLKQYIDLNTNLRAKAHNEFEKDFIKLMNNSIFGKTMENIKKRVDIRLVNNEIATKKLAAKPNYKHCNIFYENLVAIQIQKTKLVFNQPVYLAMCILDLSKTLIMEKKLNCSSPIQTAWHMRFINDFYKDISGDVANKLDTSNFPKIEGHFVPYPSGIKTGQNKKVVGTFKDEAGGEIIEKFVDLRAKLYSYKMLQGKEEKKCKEVKKPVVQASIRFEDYKTCLSRVHEVYTEEINKIAFSANDDKRVILEDGIHTLAHMVIGGQCSHATLK
;
A
#
# COMPACT_ATOMS: atom_id res chain seq x y z
N MET A 1 5.00 12.25 27.79
CA MET A 1 6.24 11.88 28.51
C MET A 1 7.41 12.61 27.87
N ILE A 2 8.34 13.09 28.69
CA ILE A 2 9.58 13.78 28.26
C ILE A 2 10.67 12.73 28.03
N ALA A 3 11.73 13.05 27.27
CA ALA A 3 12.78 12.12 26.83
C ALA A 3 13.32 11.20 27.94
N ASP A 4 13.57 11.73 29.14
CA ASP A 4 14.18 10.99 30.25
C ASP A 4 13.29 9.84 30.81
N GLU A 5 11.98 9.86 30.55
CA GLU A 5 11.07 8.77 30.94
C GLU A 5 10.94 7.68 29.85
N LEU A 6 11.63 7.84 28.71
CA LEU A 6 11.53 7.00 27.53
C LEU A 6 12.79 6.17 27.25
N ASP A 7 13.76 6.15 28.17
CA ASP A 7 14.99 5.35 28.03
C ASP A 7 14.73 3.83 27.91
N PHE A 8 13.55 3.35 28.35
CA PHE A 8 13.10 1.95 28.22
C PHE A 8 11.97 1.77 27.20
N TRP A 9 12.01 2.54 26.11
CA TRP A 9 10.99 2.50 25.06
C TRP A 9 10.83 1.11 24.41
N GLU A 10 11.90 0.32 24.32
CA GLU A 10 11.88 -1.02 23.73
C GLU A 10 10.91 -1.98 24.45
N HIS A 11 10.72 -1.79 25.75
CA HIS A 11 9.90 -2.67 26.58
C HIS A 11 8.52 -2.08 26.88
N SER A 12 8.21 -0.90 26.32
CA SER A 12 7.00 -0.16 26.63
C SER A 12 6.19 0.11 25.37
N PRO A 13 4.98 -0.46 25.24
CA PRO A 13 4.12 -0.17 24.10
C PRO A 13 3.81 1.33 24.00
N GLY A 14 4.08 1.88 22.83
CA GLY A 14 3.99 3.31 22.65
C GLY A 14 4.12 3.79 21.20
N ILE A 15 3.79 5.06 21.04
CA ILE A 15 4.08 5.85 19.84
C ILE A 15 5.11 6.90 20.22
N LEU A 16 6.19 6.96 19.46
CA LEU A 16 7.36 7.80 19.75
C LEU A 16 7.59 8.78 18.61
N GLU A 17 8.00 10.01 18.96
CA GLU A 17 8.53 11.01 18.03
C GLU A 17 10.05 11.00 18.14
N VAL A 18 10.74 10.55 17.09
CA VAL A 18 12.19 10.26 17.11
C VAL A 18 12.93 10.89 15.93
N ASP A 19 14.23 11.09 16.10
CA ASP A 19 15.17 11.37 15.02
C ASP A 19 15.93 10.08 14.65
N LEU A 20 15.94 9.74 13.36
CA LEU A 20 16.59 8.56 12.79
C LEU A 20 17.65 8.98 11.79
N GLU A 21 18.87 8.51 11.98
CA GLU A 21 19.99 8.69 11.06
C GLU A 21 20.08 7.50 10.11
N TYR A 22 20.22 7.81 8.81
CA TYR A 22 20.39 6.84 7.74
C TYR A 22 21.85 6.79 7.32
N SER A 23 22.60 5.81 7.83
CA SER A 23 24.01 5.66 7.45
C SER A 23 24.15 5.39 5.95
N LYS A 24 25.16 6.00 5.32
CA LYS A 24 25.47 5.82 3.89
C LYS A 24 25.74 4.36 3.51
N ASP A 25 26.28 3.58 4.44
CA ASP A 25 26.57 2.16 4.22
C ASP A 25 25.30 1.33 3.97
N LEU A 26 24.15 1.81 4.47
CA LEU A 26 22.85 1.16 4.29
C LEU A 26 22.18 1.55 2.97
N HIS A 27 22.69 2.55 2.24
CA HIS A 27 22.00 3.06 1.06
C HIS A 27 21.85 2.00 -0.03
N ASN A 28 22.92 1.23 -0.29
CA ASN A 28 22.88 0.15 -1.28
C ASN A 28 21.94 -0.97 -0.83
N LEU A 29 21.99 -1.35 0.46
CA LEU A 29 21.16 -2.41 1.02
C LEU A 29 19.68 -2.06 1.03
N HIS A 30 19.35 -0.80 1.32
CA HIS A 30 17.98 -0.33 1.49
C HIS A 30 17.42 0.41 0.27
N ASN A 31 18.16 0.51 -0.83
CA ASN A 31 17.75 1.25 -2.03
C ASN A 31 16.35 0.82 -2.53
N ASP A 32 16.08 -0.49 -2.52
CA ASP A 32 14.80 -1.01 -3.00
C ASP A 32 13.66 -0.85 -2.00
N HIS A 33 13.98 -0.88 -0.71
CA HIS A 33 13.00 -0.79 0.35
C HIS A 33 13.46 0.13 1.48
N PRO A 34 13.55 1.45 1.23
CA PRO A 34 13.92 2.40 2.27
C PRO A 34 12.92 2.36 3.43
N LEU A 35 13.45 2.45 4.64
CA LEU A 35 12.67 2.44 5.88
C LEU A 35 12.10 3.83 6.20
N ALA A 36 11.07 3.85 7.05
CA ALA A 36 10.42 5.06 7.56
C ALA A 36 10.04 6.08 6.46
N PRO A 37 9.19 5.72 5.47
CA PRO A 37 8.86 6.61 4.36
C PRO A 37 8.28 7.95 4.84
N LYS A 38 8.67 9.05 4.18
CA LYS A 38 8.28 10.42 4.57
C LYS A 38 7.50 11.11 3.45
N GLY A 39 6.61 12.02 3.82
CA GLY A 39 5.97 12.93 2.87
C GLY A 39 7.02 13.87 2.26
N LEU A 40 7.20 13.81 0.94
CA LEU A 40 8.08 14.67 0.17
C LEU A 40 7.29 15.32 -0.96
N ARG A 41 7.65 16.56 -1.31
CA ARG A 41 7.05 17.27 -2.43
C ARG A 41 7.83 16.96 -3.70
N VAL A 42 7.26 16.11 -4.55
CA VAL A 42 7.85 15.72 -5.84
C VAL A 42 6.98 16.28 -6.95
N ASN A 43 7.58 16.96 -7.94
CA ASN A 43 6.86 17.56 -9.07
C ASN A 43 5.67 18.44 -8.63
N LYS A 44 5.87 19.26 -7.59
CA LYS A 44 4.86 20.14 -6.96
C LYS A 44 3.72 19.41 -6.22
N VAL A 45 3.74 18.08 -6.14
CA VAL A 45 2.72 17.25 -5.48
C VAL A 45 3.31 16.59 -4.23
N ASP A 46 2.59 16.65 -3.11
CA ASP A 46 2.98 15.95 -1.89
C ASP A 46 2.72 14.45 -2.00
N LYS A 47 3.76 13.64 -1.80
CA LYS A 47 3.72 12.19 -1.94
C LYS A 47 4.40 11.52 -0.76
N LEU A 48 3.87 10.38 -0.33
CA LEU A 48 4.60 9.50 0.58
C LEU A 48 5.64 8.71 -0.23
N VAL A 49 6.92 8.95 0.07
CA VAL A 49 8.08 8.45 -0.68
C VAL A 49 9.00 7.67 0.26
N PRO A 50 9.29 6.39 -0.02
CA PRO A 50 10.42 5.67 0.58
C PRO A 50 11.73 6.35 0.15
N ASN A 51 12.52 6.81 1.11
CA ASN A 51 13.74 7.58 0.84
C ASN A 51 14.81 7.27 1.88
N LEU A 52 16.06 7.52 1.52
CA LEU A 52 17.26 7.26 2.33
C LEU A 52 17.74 8.51 3.09
N ILE A 53 16.83 9.45 3.37
CA ILE A 53 17.16 10.71 4.05
C ILE A 53 17.03 10.52 5.57
N ASP A 54 17.80 11.26 6.36
CA ASP A 54 17.56 11.31 7.81
C ASP A 54 16.12 11.76 8.13
N LYS A 55 15.57 11.16 9.18
CA LYS A 55 14.20 11.43 9.61
C LYS A 55 14.24 12.25 10.87
N THR A 56 13.71 13.46 10.82
CA THR A 56 13.58 14.34 11.99
C THR A 56 12.14 14.36 12.49
N LYS A 57 11.92 14.25 13.81
CA LYS A 57 10.61 14.25 14.47
C LYS A 57 9.62 13.27 13.81
N TYR A 58 10.11 12.08 13.48
CA TYR A 58 9.34 11.05 12.84
C TYR A 58 8.49 10.32 13.87
N VAL A 59 7.18 10.24 13.64
CA VAL A 59 6.24 9.57 14.53
C VAL A 59 6.10 8.12 14.11
N ILE A 60 6.43 7.19 15.02
CA ILE A 60 6.52 5.76 14.73
C ILE A 60 6.01 4.90 15.90
N HIS A 61 5.43 3.76 15.58
CA HIS A 61 5.07 2.74 16.56
C HIS A 61 6.33 2.02 17.09
N TYR A 62 6.38 1.72 18.40
CA TYR A 62 7.56 1.13 19.03
C TYR A 62 8.06 -0.16 18.33
N GLU A 63 7.18 -1.09 17.94
CA GLU A 63 7.58 -2.31 17.20
C GLU A 63 8.22 -2.00 15.83
N ASN A 64 7.69 -1.01 15.11
CA ASN A 64 8.26 -0.62 13.82
C ASN A 64 9.60 0.11 14.02
N LEU A 65 9.79 0.80 15.16
CA LEU A 65 11.06 1.40 15.53
C LEU A 65 12.12 0.34 15.86
N LYS A 66 11.77 -0.72 16.62
CA LYS A 66 12.65 -1.87 16.85
C LYS A 66 13.11 -2.51 15.55
N LEU A 67 12.19 -2.67 14.59
CA LEU A 67 12.54 -3.19 13.27
C LEU A 67 13.50 -2.25 12.51
N CYS A 68 13.28 -0.93 12.61
CA CYS A 68 14.20 0.02 11.97
C CYS A 68 15.61 -0.07 12.56
N GLU A 69 15.71 -0.19 13.89
CA GLU A 69 16.96 -0.34 14.60
C GLU A 69 17.67 -1.67 14.29
N SER A 70 16.92 -2.78 14.26
CA SER A 70 17.47 -4.10 13.90
C SER A 70 17.98 -4.16 12.46
N LEU A 71 17.44 -3.32 11.59
CA LEU A 71 17.91 -3.11 10.21
C LEU A 71 19.01 -2.03 10.09
N GLY A 72 19.48 -1.48 11.20
CA GLY A 72 20.67 -0.63 11.27
C GLY A 72 20.42 0.88 11.29
N LEU A 73 19.17 1.36 11.32
CA LEU A 73 18.91 2.79 11.52
C LEU A 73 19.30 3.19 12.93
N LYS A 74 20.01 4.31 13.07
CA LYS A 74 20.44 4.80 14.38
C LYS A 74 19.44 5.79 14.92
N ILE A 75 18.96 5.56 16.13
CA ILE A 75 18.12 6.51 16.84
C ILE A 75 19.03 7.56 17.46
N THR A 76 18.95 8.81 16.98
CA THR A 76 19.79 9.90 17.48
C THR A 76 19.13 10.66 18.62
N LYS A 77 17.80 10.74 18.63
CA LYS A 77 17.04 11.44 19.67
C LYS A 77 15.60 10.93 19.79
N ILE A 78 15.11 10.82 21.01
CA ILE A 78 13.67 10.64 21.31
C ILE A 78 13.15 11.96 21.86
N HIS A 79 12.16 12.58 21.19
CA HIS A 79 11.64 13.90 21.60
C HIS A 79 10.53 13.78 22.64
N LYS A 80 9.59 12.87 22.38
CA LYS A 80 8.40 12.65 23.21
C LYS A 80 7.68 11.38 22.74
N GLY A 81 6.77 10.89 23.58
CA GLY A 81 5.95 9.73 23.24
C GLY A 81 4.69 9.63 24.08
N ILE A 82 3.81 8.74 23.63
CA ILE A 82 2.61 8.30 24.33
C ILE A 82 2.76 6.80 24.58
N LYS A 83 2.72 6.41 25.86
CA LYS A 83 2.67 5.02 26.30
C LYS A 83 1.22 4.56 26.42
N PHE A 84 0.95 3.30 26.11
CA PHE A 84 -0.38 2.72 26.24
C PHE A 84 -0.32 1.23 26.60
N GLU A 85 -1.46 0.69 26.98
CA GLU A 85 -1.64 -0.75 27.17
C GLU A 85 -2.23 -1.37 25.90
N GLU A 86 -1.74 -2.56 25.55
CA GLU A 86 -2.19 -3.30 24.37
C GLU A 86 -2.96 -4.54 24.79
N SER A 87 -4.04 -4.85 24.07
CA SER A 87 -4.79 -6.08 24.24
C SER A 87 -5.35 -6.54 22.91
N ALA A 88 -5.61 -7.85 22.77
CA ALA A 88 -6.20 -8.43 21.57
C ALA A 88 -7.74 -8.24 21.51
N TRP A 89 -8.23 -7.04 21.83
CA TRP A 89 -9.67 -6.77 22.00
C TRP A 89 -10.50 -6.97 20.72
N LEU A 90 -9.92 -6.77 19.53
CA LEU A 90 -10.58 -7.06 18.24
C LEU A 90 -10.51 -8.53 17.82
N LYS A 91 -9.75 -9.38 18.52
CA LYS A 91 -9.46 -10.75 18.07
C LYS A 91 -10.73 -11.56 17.85
N GLN A 92 -11.66 -11.53 18.78
CA GLN A 92 -12.92 -12.28 18.68
C GLN A 92 -13.72 -11.89 17.43
N TYR A 93 -13.77 -10.59 17.11
CA TYR A 93 -14.46 -10.06 15.93
C TYR A 93 -13.76 -10.48 14.63
N ILE A 94 -12.43 -10.36 14.57
CA ILE A 94 -11.63 -10.73 13.41
C ILE A 94 -11.69 -12.25 13.16
N ASP A 95 -11.62 -13.06 14.22
CA ASP A 95 -11.70 -14.52 14.14
C ASP A 95 -13.08 -14.96 13.63
N LEU A 96 -14.16 -14.37 14.17
CA LEU A 96 -15.52 -14.62 13.70
C LEU A 96 -15.64 -14.32 12.20
N ASN A 97 -15.22 -13.14 11.75
CA ASN A 97 -15.29 -12.76 10.34
C ASN A 97 -14.38 -13.62 9.46
N THR A 98 -13.22 -14.03 9.95
CA THR A 98 -12.32 -14.94 9.21
C THR A 98 -12.98 -16.30 9.01
N ASN A 99 -13.63 -16.84 10.05
CA ASN A 99 -14.37 -18.09 9.99
C ASN A 99 -15.57 -18.00 9.04
N LEU A 100 -16.37 -16.93 9.13
CA LEU A 100 -17.49 -16.69 8.21
C LEU A 100 -17.00 -16.57 6.76
N ARG A 101 -15.89 -15.84 6.53
CA ARG A 101 -15.31 -15.66 5.20
C ARG A 101 -14.76 -16.96 4.61
N ALA A 102 -14.22 -17.86 5.44
CA ALA A 102 -13.74 -19.16 5.01
C ALA A 102 -14.88 -20.12 4.62
N LYS A 103 -16.04 -20.00 5.29
CA LYS A 103 -17.27 -20.76 5.04
C LYS A 103 -18.12 -20.21 3.89
N ALA A 104 -18.01 -18.92 3.59
CA ALA A 104 -18.77 -18.27 2.52
C ALA A 104 -18.62 -19.00 1.17
N HIS A 105 -19.75 -19.20 0.49
CA HIS A 105 -19.80 -19.95 -0.77
C HIS A 105 -19.65 -19.02 -1.99
N ASN A 106 -20.36 -17.89 -1.96
CA ASN A 106 -20.37 -16.92 -3.06
C ASN A 106 -19.26 -15.85 -2.91
N GLU A 107 -18.98 -15.12 -3.98
CA GLU A 107 -17.98 -14.04 -3.99
C GLU A 107 -18.48 -12.80 -3.22
N PHE A 108 -19.79 -12.53 -3.30
CA PHE A 108 -20.42 -11.40 -2.62
C PHE A 108 -20.25 -11.43 -1.09
N GLU A 109 -20.57 -12.55 -0.42
CA GLU A 109 -20.40 -12.71 1.03
C GLU A 109 -18.93 -12.59 1.43
N LYS A 110 -18.02 -13.17 0.64
CA LYS A 110 -16.58 -13.08 0.89
C LYS A 110 -16.12 -11.62 0.89
N ASP A 111 -16.62 -10.83 -0.06
CA ASP A 111 -16.29 -9.41 -0.16
C ASP A 111 -16.99 -8.57 0.91
N PHE A 112 -18.24 -8.88 1.25
CA PHE A 112 -18.96 -8.24 2.35
C PHE A 112 -18.25 -8.43 3.69
N ILE A 113 -17.89 -9.68 4.04
CA ILE A 113 -17.20 -9.96 5.31
C ILE A 113 -15.78 -9.35 5.32
N LYS A 114 -15.09 -9.36 4.18
CA LYS A 114 -13.81 -8.64 4.03
C LYS A 114 -13.99 -7.15 4.26
N LEU A 115 -15.06 -6.56 3.73
CA LEU A 115 -15.39 -5.15 3.93
C LEU A 115 -15.66 -4.85 5.41
N MET A 116 -16.34 -5.73 6.15
CA MET A 116 -16.59 -5.54 7.59
C MET A 116 -15.28 -5.38 8.37
N ASN A 117 -14.28 -6.24 8.13
CA ASN A 117 -12.96 -6.10 8.74
C ASN A 117 -12.24 -4.80 8.31
N ASN A 118 -12.21 -4.51 7.01
CA ASN A 118 -11.51 -3.34 6.48
C ASN A 118 -12.17 -2.00 6.86
N SER A 119 -13.48 -2.00 7.10
CA SER A 119 -14.25 -0.79 7.43
C SER A 119 -13.89 -0.25 8.80
N ILE A 120 -13.51 -1.10 9.76
CA ILE A 120 -13.03 -0.65 11.09
C ILE A 120 -11.82 0.27 10.91
N PHE A 121 -10.81 -0.20 10.17
CA PHE A 121 -9.61 0.59 9.89
C PHE A 121 -9.91 1.89 9.16
N GLY A 122 -10.75 1.86 8.12
CA GLY A 122 -11.14 3.06 7.39
C GLY A 122 -11.90 4.07 8.27
N LYS A 123 -12.71 3.56 9.21
CA LYS A 123 -13.51 4.39 10.12
C LYS A 123 -12.65 5.08 11.17
N THR A 124 -11.66 4.39 11.75
CA THR A 124 -10.79 4.97 12.79
C THR A 124 -9.91 6.11 12.27
N MET A 125 -9.57 6.14 10.98
CA MET A 125 -8.85 7.24 10.34
C MET A 125 -9.73 8.28 9.62
N GLU A 126 -11.05 8.25 9.84
CA GLU A 126 -11.96 9.12 9.10
C GLU A 126 -11.65 10.62 9.36
N ASN A 127 -11.42 11.37 8.29
CA ASN A 127 -11.19 12.81 8.40
C ASN A 127 -12.50 13.58 8.55
N ILE A 128 -12.86 13.89 9.79
CA ILE A 128 -14.09 14.61 10.17
C ILE A 128 -14.17 15.99 9.51
N LYS A 129 -13.03 16.64 9.21
CA LYS A 129 -12.99 17.96 8.56
C LYS A 129 -13.50 17.91 7.12
N LYS A 130 -13.43 16.74 6.46
CA LYS A 130 -13.93 16.54 5.10
C LYS A 130 -15.42 16.21 5.05
N ARG A 131 -16.09 16.01 6.18
CA ARG A 131 -17.53 15.76 6.21
C ARG A 131 -18.28 16.99 5.68
N VAL A 132 -19.16 16.76 4.72
CA VAL A 132 -19.99 17.78 4.12
C VAL A 132 -21.43 17.59 4.59
N ASP A 133 -22.10 18.67 4.96
CA ASP A 133 -23.56 18.70 5.12
C ASP A 133 -24.16 19.23 3.81
N ILE A 134 -24.95 18.41 3.14
CA ILE A 134 -25.66 18.78 1.91
C ILE A 134 -27.15 18.71 2.20
N ARG A 135 -27.84 19.83 2.00
CA ARG A 135 -29.29 19.92 2.14
C ARG A 135 -29.92 20.04 0.76
N LEU A 136 -30.81 19.11 0.43
CA LEU A 136 -31.63 19.18 -0.78
C LEU A 136 -32.91 19.95 -0.45
N VAL A 137 -33.21 20.97 -1.25
CA VAL A 137 -34.30 21.91 -1.02
C VAL A 137 -35.07 22.09 -2.31
N ASN A 138 -36.40 22.11 -2.21
CA ASN A 138 -37.31 22.26 -3.34
C ASN A 138 -38.15 23.55 -3.32
N ASN A 139 -37.85 24.46 -2.39
CA ASN A 139 -38.59 25.69 -2.19
C ASN A 139 -37.63 26.87 -2.11
N GLU A 140 -37.91 27.91 -2.89
CA GLU A 140 -37.12 29.14 -2.95
C GLU A 140 -36.96 29.81 -1.57
N ILE A 141 -38.00 29.82 -0.74
CA ILE A 141 -37.96 30.43 0.60
C ILE A 141 -36.94 29.70 1.49
N ALA A 142 -36.96 28.37 1.45
CA ALA A 142 -36.02 27.55 2.23
C ALA A 142 -34.59 27.69 1.69
N THR A 143 -34.43 27.82 0.37
CA THR A 143 -33.13 28.08 -0.27
C THR A 143 -32.54 29.40 0.20
N LYS A 144 -33.30 30.51 0.14
CA LYS A 144 -32.87 31.83 0.62
C LYS A 144 -32.50 31.80 2.10
N LYS A 145 -33.29 31.13 2.94
CA LYS A 145 -32.99 30.96 4.38
C LYS A 145 -31.67 30.23 4.64
N LEU A 146 -31.33 29.22 3.85
CA LEU A 146 -30.09 28.47 4.00
C LEU A 146 -28.88 29.19 3.40
N ALA A 147 -29.08 29.93 2.30
CA ALA A 147 -28.05 30.78 1.70
C ALA A 147 -27.66 31.94 2.62
N ALA A 148 -28.60 32.47 3.40
CA ALA A 148 -28.34 33.53 4.37
C ALA A 148 -27.53 33.08 5.62
N LYS A 149 -27.30 31.77 5.79
CA LYS A 149 -26.54 31.29 6.96
C LYS A 149 -25.05 31.59 6.80
N PRO A 150 -24.35 31.99 7.87
CA PRO A 150 -22.92 32.31 7.81
C PRO A 150 -22.03 31.10 7.49
N ASN A 151 -22.55 29.88 7.65
CA ASN A 151 -21.85 28.65 7.31
C ASN A 151 -22.23 28.09 5.93
N TYR A 152 -22.92 28.87 5.10
CA TYR A 152 -23.11 28.55 3.70
C TYR A 152 -21.76 28.45 2.97
N LYS A 153 -21.61 27.44 2.10
CA LYS A 153 -20.40 27.28 1.28
C LYS A 153 -20.67 27.53 -0.20
N HIS A 154 -21.60 26.78 -0.77
CA HIS A 154 -22.00 26.91 -2.17
C HIS A 154 -23.34 26.18 -2.39
N CYS A 155 -24.01 26.43 -3.52
CA CYS A 155 -25.16 25.67 -3.96
C CYS A 155 -24.99 25.16 -5.40
N ASN A 156 -25.59 24.01 -5.67
CA ASN A 156 -25.76 23.44 -7.01
C ASN A 156 -27.26 23.35 -7.32
N ILE A 157 -27.69 23.99 -8.39
CA ILE A 157 -29.07 23.93 -8.88
C ILE A 157 -29.15 22.77 -9.86
N PHE A 158 -29.95 21.75 -9.55
CA PHE A 158 -30.18 20.63 -10.46
C PHE A 158 -31.33 20.91 -11.40
N TYR A 159 -32.43 21.48 -10.87
CA TYR A 159 -33.65 21.84 -11.59
C TYR A 159 -34.28 23.07 -10.93
N GLU A 160 -35.30 23.65 -11.57
CA GLU A 160 -36.03 24.82 -11.05
C GLU A 160 -36.50 24.63 -9.60
N ASN A 161 -36.97 23.42 -9.28
CA ASN A 161 -37.48 23.05 -7.95
C ASN A 161 -36.53 22.14 -7.16
N LEU A 162 -35.23 22.09 -7.48
CA LEU A 162 -34.28 21.28 -6.72
C LEU A 162 -32.89 21.91 -6.66
N VAL A 163 -32.51 22.32 -5.45
CA VAL A 163 -31.22 22.92 -5.15
C VAL A 163 -30.53 22.13 -4.05
N ALA A 164 -29.28 21.74 -4.27
CA ALA A 164 -28.39 21.24 -3.24
C ALA A 164 -27.59 22.40 -2.63
N ILE A 165 -27.73 22.61 -1.33
CA ILE A 165 -26.99 23.63 -0.60
C ILE A 165 -25.96 22.95 0.29
N GLN A 166 -24.71 23.30 0.07
CA GLN A 166 -23.59 22.83 0.88
C GLN A 166 -23.38 23.77 2.07
N ILE A 167 -23.40 23.20 3.26
CA ILE A 167 -23.24 23.92 4.53
C ILE A 167 -22.02 23.36 5.27
N GLN A 168 -21.22 24.25 5.82
CA GLN A 168 -20.08 23.90 6.67
C GLN A 168 -20.53 23.63 8.11
N LYS A 169 -19.92 22.64 8.74
CA LYS A 169 -20.13 22.38 10.17
C LYS A 169 -19.34 23.40 11.00
N THR A 170 -20.03 24.15 11.85
CA THR A 170 -19.42 25.15 12.73
C THR A 170 -18.74 24.54 13.95
N LYS A 171 -19.19 23.36 14.38
CA LYS A 171 -18.59 22.59 15.47
C LYS A 171 -18.14 21.23 14.94
N LEU A 172 -16.88 20.89 15.19
CA LEU A 172 -16.30 19.60 14.86
C LEU A 172 -15.92 18.89 16.16
N VAL A 173 -16.39 17.67 16.34
CA VAL A 173 -16.04 16.81 17.48
C VAL A 173 -15.07 15.76 16.98
N PHE A 174 -13.85 15.73 17.54
CA PHE A 174 -12.83 14.73 17.22
C PHE A 174 -13.04 13.48 18.06
N ASN A 175 -13.87 12.56 17.56
CA ASN A 175 -14.21 11.31 18.23
C ASN A 175 -13.73 10.05 17.49
N GLN A 176 -12.83 10.20 16.52
CA GLN A 176 -12.25 9.06 15.81
C GLN A 176 -10.91 8.71 16.43
N PRO A 177 -10.66 7.44 16.79
CA PRO A 177 -9.41 7.00 17.41
C PRO A 177 -8.32 6.84 16.36
N VAL A 178 -7.81 7.95 15.83
CA VAL A 178 -6.84 7.99 14.71
C VAL A 178 -5.54 7.24 15.04
N TYR A 179 -5.13 7.22 16.31
CA TYR A 179 -3.96 6.48 16.78
C TYR A 179 -4.08 4.97 16.49
N LEU A 180 -5.28 4.38 16.57
CA LEU A 180 -5.48 2.96 16.23
C LEU A 180 -5.13 2.68 14.76
N ALA A 181 -5.57 3.56 13.86
CA ALA A 181 -5.25 3.42 12.44
C ALA A 181 -3.75 3.55 12.17
N MET A 182 -3.06 4.45 12.88
CA MET A 182 -1.61 4.57 12.78
C MET A 182 -0.92 3.28 13.25
N CYS A 183 -1.27 2.75 14.43
CA CYS A 183 -0.70 1.50 14.95
C CYS A 183 -0.95 0.32 14.01
N ILE A 184 -2.19 0.15 13.52
CA ILE A 184 -2.52 -0.93 12.57
C ILE A 184 -1.65 -0.84 11.31
N LEU A 185 -1.45 0.36 10.76
CA LEU A 185 -0.66 0.56 9.56
C LEU A 185 0.82 0.25 9.78
N ASP A 186 1.38 0.67 10.92
CA ASP A 186 2.80 0.43 11.24
C ASP A 186 3.08 -1.03 11.60
N LEU A 187 2.20 -1.68 12.36
CA LEU A 187 2.27 -3.12 12.62
C LEU A 187 2.15 -3.92 11.32
N SER A 188 1.28 -3.49 10.40
CA SER A 188 1.16 -4.11 9.08
C SER A 188 2.45 -3.99 8.25
N LYS A 189 3.17 -2.86 8.34
CA LYS A 189 4.49 -2.72 7.66
C LYS A 189 5.52 -3.63 8.29
N THR A 190 5.56 -3.69 9.62
CA THR A 190 6.47 -4.54 10.40
C THR A 190 6.31 -6.00 9.98
N LEU A 191 5.07 -6.52 10.00
CA LEU A 191 4.76 -7.89 9.59
C LEU A 191 5.18 -8.21 8.15
N ILE A 192 5.01 -7.26 7.22
CA ILE A 192 5.41 -7.45 5.81
C ILE A 192 6.94 -7.52 5.69
N MET A 193 7.65 -6.64 6.39
CA MET A 193 9.11 -6.56 6.33
C MET A 193 9.76 -7.75 7.02
N GLU A 194 9.31 -8.17 8.20
CA GLU A 194 9.81 -9.35 8.90
C GLU A 194 9.69 -10.61 8.04
N LYS A 195 8.55 -10.80 7.38
CA LYS A 195 8.37 -11.92 6.45
C LYS A 195 9.30 -11.85 5.26
N LYS A 196 9.55 -10.66 4.73
CA LYS A 196 10.49 -10.46 3.63
C LYS A 196 11.90 -10.89 4.05
N LEU A 197 12.32 -10.52 5.26
CA LEU A 197 13.64 -10.85 5.81
C LEU A 197 13.78 -12.35 6.11
N ASN A 198 12.71 -12.98 6.62
CA ASN A 198 12.71 -14.36 7.07
C ASN A 198 12.44 -15.40 5.96
N CYS A 199 12.29 -15.00 4.69
CA CYS A 199 12.17 -15.93 3.56
C CYS A 199 13.55 -16.24 2.97
N SER A 200 13.87 -17.53 2.81
CA SER A 200 15.25 -18.01 2.59
C SER A 200 15.76 -17.98 1.14
N SER A 201 15.02 -17.44 0.17
CA SER A 201 15.47 -17.24 -1.23
C SER A 201 14.53 -16.23 -1.96
N PRO A 202 14.80 -15.82 -3.23
CA PRO A 202 14.67 -14.44 -3.75
C PRO A 202 13.24 -13.90 -3.93
N ILE A 203 12.49 -13.79 -2.84
CA ILE A 203 11.37 -12.83 -2.73
C ILE A 203 11.93 -11.40 -2.61
N GLN A 204 13.25 -11.25 -2.41
CA GLN A 204 13.88 -9.98 -2.07
C GLN A 204 13.91 -8.93 -3.18
N THR A 205 13.80 -9.28 -4.46
CA THR A 205 13.85 -8.29 -5.54
C THR A 205 13.21 -8.84 -6.81
N ALA A 206 12.15 -8.20 -7.29
CA ALA A 206 11.52 -8.45 -8.59
C ALA A 206 12.43 -8.17 -9.81
N TRP A 207 13.73 -7.92 -9.60
CA TRP A 207 14.66 -7.38 -10.58
C TRP A 207 15.79 -8.32 -10.96
N HIS A 208 16.04 -9.35 -10.15
CA HIS A 208 16.95 -10.44 -10.49
C HIS A 208 16.19 -11.77 -10.43
N MET A 209 15.20 -11.95 -11.31
CA MET A 209 14.86 -13.30 -11.76
C MET A 209 16.03 -13.81 -12.60
N ARG A 210 17.14 -14.13 -11.92
CA ARG A 210 18.12 -15.08 -12.43
C ARG A 210 17.33 -16.32 -12.82
N PHE A 211 17.63 -16.95 -13.95
CA PHE A 211 16.97 -18.15 -14.46
C PHE A 211 16.73 -19.17 -13.33
N ILE A 212 15.57 -19.12 -12.70
CA ILE A 212 15.15 -20.09 -11.70
C ILE A 212 14.35 -21.12 -12.48
N ASN A 213 14.86 -22.35 -12.51
CA ASN A 213 14.19 -23.45 -13.20
C ASN A 213 12.84 -23.78 -12.54
N ASP A 214 12.70 -23.54 -11.23
CA ASP A 214 11.45 -23.77 -10.49
C ASP A 214 11.39 -22.91 -9.20
N PHE A 215 10.72 -21.77 -9.28
CA PHE A 215 10.54 -20.84 -8.15
C PHE A 215 9.99 -21.54 -6.91
N TYR A 216 9.09 -22.48 -7.12
CA TYR A 216 8.36 -23.18 -6.07
C TYR A 216 9.21 -24.21 -5.32
N LYS A 217 10.24 -24.78 -5.96
CA LYS A 217 11.22 -25.64 -5.27
C LYS A 217 12.08 -24.84 -4.31
N ASP A 218 12.52 -23.66 -4.72
CA ASP A 218 13.39 -22.78 -3.92
C ASP A 218 12.69 -22.20 -2.68
N ILE A 219 11.35 -22.16 -2.68
CA ILE A 219 10.54 -21.73 -1.54
C ILE A 219 9.76 -22.88 -0.89
N SER A 220 9.98 -24.13 -1.29
CA SER A 220 9.20 -25.29 -0.86
C SER A 220 9.13 -25.45 0.67
N GLY A 221 10.21 -25.15 1.38
CA GLY A 221 10.26 -25.16 2.86
C GLY A 221 9.43 -24.06 3.52
N ASP A 222 9.22 -22.93 2.83
CA ASP A 222 8.46 -21.78 3.31
C ASP A 222 6.97 -21.86 2.92
N VAL A 223 6.63 -22.59 1.86
CA VAL A 223 5.29 -22.67 1.27
C VAL A 223 4.24 -23.13 2.30
N ALA A 224 4.54 -24.17 3.08
CA ALA A 224 3.58 -24.77 4.02
C ALA A 224 3.14 -23.81 5.14
N ASN A 225 4.03 -22.91 5.57
CA ASN A 225 3.78 -22.02 6.72
C ASN A 225 3.42 -20.59 6.30
N LYS A 226 3.80 -20.16 5.09
CA LYS A 226 3.72 -18.75 4.68
C LYS A 226 2.77 -18.49 3.50
N LEU A 227 2.41 -19.51 2.70
CA LEU A 227 1.55 -19.34 1.53
C LEU A 227 0.14 -19.92 1.72
N ASP A 228 -0.87 -19.22 1.18
CA ASP A 228 -2.23 -19.72 0.96
C ASP A 228 -2.28 -20.41 -0.41
N THR A 229 -2.25 -21.76 -0.41
CA THR A 229 -2.35 -22.59 -1.62
C THR A 229 -3.77 -23.07 -1.89
N SER A 230 -4.77 -22.51 -1.21
CA SER A 230 -6.17 -22.93 -1.34
C SER A 230 -6.81 -22.57 -2.68
N ASN A 231 -6.22 -21.64 -3.42
CA ASN A 231 -6.68 -21.20 -4.73
C ASN A 231 -6.01 -21.93 -5.90
N PHE A 232 -5.18 -22.94 -5.62
CA PHE A 232 -4.51 -23.72 -6.66
C PHE A 232 -5.53 -24.67 -7.30
N PRO A 233 -5.40 -24.97 -8.61
CA PRO A 233 -6.29 -25.90 -9.27
C PRO A 233 -6.26 -27.26 -8.57
N LYS A 234 -7.44 -27.76 -8.23
CA LYS A 234 -7.62 -29.12 -7.72
C LYS A 234 -7.64 -30.05 -8.93
N ILE A 235 -6.57 -30.78 -9.17
CA ILE A 235 -6.61 -31.85 -10.16
C ILE A 235 -7.41 -33.01 -9.54
N GLU A 236 -8.41 -33.50 -10.26
CA GLU A 236 -9.41 -34.45 -9.76
C GLU A 236 -8.77 -35.74 -9.21
N GLY A 237 -9.27 -36.18 -8.04
CA GLY A 237 -9.10 -37.54 -7.55
C GLY A 237 -7.78 -37.91 -6.85
N HIS A 238 -6.71 -37.15 -7.01
CA HIS A 238 -5.42 -37.47 -6.38
C HIS A 238 -4.74 -36.22 -5.80
N PHE A 239 -4.16 -36.35 -4.59
CA PHE A 239 -3.15 -35.44 -4.03
C PHE A 239 -1.87 -35.53 -4.90
N VAL A 240 -1.95 -35.19 -6.18
CA VAL A 240 -0.75 -35.03 -6.99
C VAL A 240 -0.23 -33.63 -6.66
N PRO A 241 1.01 -33.51 -6.17
CA PRO A 241 1.59 -32.21 -5.98
C PRO A 241 1.51 -31.42 -7.29
N TYR A 242 1.32 -30.10 -7.19
CA TYR A 242 1.61 -29.18 -8.29
C TYR A 242 2.99 -29.57 -8.91
N PRO A 243 3.27 -29.36 -10.22
CA PRO A 243 4.47 -29.92 -10.89
C PRO A 243 5.81 -29.83 -10.14
N SER A 244 5.92 -28.91 -9.18
CA SER A 244 7.05 -28.66 -8.28
C SER A 244 7.03 -29.37 -6.90
N GLY A 245 6.05 -30.21 -6.54
CA GLY A 245 6.02 -30.93 -5.25
C GLY A 245 5.15 -30.29 -4.15
N ILE A 246 4.40 -29.23 -4.44
CA ILE A 246 3.68 -28.43 -3.43
C ILE A 246 2.34 -29.05 -3.01
N LYS A 247 2.07 -29.06 -1.70
CA LYS A 247 0.76 -29.38 -1.12
C LYS A 247 -0.27 -28.29 -1.44
N THR A 248 -1.32 -28.65 -2.16
CA THR A 248 -2.44 -27.76 -2.51
C THR A 248 -3.50 -27.75 -1.40
N GLY A 249 -4.29 -26.68 -1.31
CA GLY A 249 -5.42 -26.60 -0.37
C GLY A 249 -5.09 -26.12 1.05
N GLN A 250 -3.87 -25.64 1.32
CA GLN A 250 -3.45 -25.23 2.67
C GLN A 250 -3.74 -23.74 2.94
N ASN A 251 -3.82 -23.38 4.23
CA ASN A 251 -3.88 -22.01 4.74
C ASN A 251 -5.00 -21.12 4.17
N LYS A 252 -6.12 -21.72 3.78
CA LYS A 252 -7.28 -21.01 3.20
C LYS A 252 -7.70 -19.82 4.07
N LYS A 253 -7.40 -18.60 3.61
CA LYS A 253 -7.76 -17.34 4.28
C LYS A 253 -7.21 -17.18 5.70
N VAL A 254 -6.11 -17.85 6.03
CA VAL A 254 -5.39 -17.64 7.29
C VAL A 254 -4.75 -16.26 7.27
N VAL A 255 -4.97 -15.48 8.33
CA VAL A 255 -4.43 -14.12 8.46
C VAL A 255 -2.91 -14.17 8.45
N GLY A 256 -2.29 -13.27 7.69
CA GLY A 256 -0.84 -13.22 7.60
C GLY A 256 -0.24 -14.35 6.75
N THR A 257 -0.95 -14.91 5.78
CA THR A 257 -0.35 -15.74 4.73
C THR A 257 -0.34 -14.99 3.41
N PHE A 258 0.66 -15.24 2.56
CA PHE A 258 0.71 -14.67 1.21
C PHE A 258 -0.15 -15.52 0.29
N LYS A 259 -1.05 -14.86 -0.43
CA LYS A 259 -1.84 -15.50 -1.48
C LYS A 259 -1.06 -15.42 -2.79
N ASP A 260 -1.02 -16.50 -3.55
CA ASP A 260 -0.63 -16.45 -4.94
C ASP A 260 -1.72 -15.72 -5.77
N GLU A 261 -1.35 -14.60 -6.41
CA GLU A 261 -2.27 -13.83 -7.27
C GLU A 261 -2.61 -14.57 -8.57
N ALA A 262 -1.70 -15.39 -9.09
CA ALA A 262 -1.92 -16.19 -10.30
C ALA A 262 -2.64 -17.53 -10.01
N GLY A 263 -2.76 -17.91 -8.74
CA GLY A 263 -3.50 -19.11 -8.32
C GLY A 263 -2.92 -20.41 -8.85
N GLY A 264 -1.59 -20.50 -8.90
CA GLY A 264 -0.87 -21.63 -9.46
C GLY A 264 -0.80 -21.62 -10.98
N GLU A 265 -1.24 -20.57 -11.69
CA GLU A 265 -0.95 -20.45 -13.11
C GLU A 265 0.45 -19.87 -13.34
N ILE A 266 1.17 -20.41 -14.33
CA ILE A 266 2.51 -19.93 -14.67
C ILE A 266 2.39 -18.60 -15.44
N ILE A 267 3.08 -17.57 -14.96
CA ILE A 267 3.20 -16.28 -15.65
C ILE A 267 4.26 -16.42 -16.75
N GLU A 268 3.85 -16.29 -18.01
CA GLU A 268 4.74 -16.37 -19.18
C GLU A 268 5.42 -15.02 -19.45
N LYS A 269 4.67 -13.92 -19.33
CA LYS A 269 5.14 -12.57 -19.65
C LYS A 269 4.66 -11.60 -18.58
N PHE A 270 5.54 -10.68 -18.21
CA PHE A 270 5.27 -9.66 -17.19
C PHE A 270 5.86 -8.31 -17.64
N VAL A 271 5.08 -7.24 -17.51
CA VAL A 271 5.52 -5.86 -17.74
C VAL A 271 5.04 -5.01 -16.57
N ASP A 272 5.98 -4.36 -15.89
CA ASP A 272 5.73 -3.38 -14.84
C ASP A 272 6.28 -2.02 -15.25
N LEU A 273 5.46 -1.00 -15.13
CA LEU A 273 5.82 0.38 -15.46
C LEU A 273 6.08 1.20 -14.19
N ARG A 274 5.27 0.99 -13.15
CA ARG A 274 5.36 1.66 -11.85
C ARG A 274 4.40 1.00 -10.87
N ALA A 275 4.52 1.35 -9.59
CA ALA A 275 3.62 0.86 -8.54
C ALA A 275 2.12 0.95 -8.93
N LYS A 276 1.46 -0.22 -9.00
CA LYS A 276 0.04 -0.41 -9.37
C LYS A 276 -0.29 -0.11 -10.86
N LEU A 277 0.71 -0.13 -11.74
CA LEU A 277 0.57 -0.04 -13.19
C LEU A 277 1.39 -1.14 -13.86
N TYR A 278 0.81 -2.33 -14.01
CA TYR A 278 1.48 -3.51 -14.54
C TYR A 278 0.49 -4.45 -15.23
N SER A 279 0.99 -5.33 -16.09
CA SER A 279 0.23 -6.38 -16.74
C SER A 279 1.04 -7.65 -16.89
N TYR A 280 0.36 -8.79 -16.82
CA TYR A 280 0.99 -10.09 -17.01
C TYR A 280 0.07 -11.07 -17.72
N LYS A 281 0.68 -11.94 -18.52
CA LYS A 281 0.03 -13.00 -19.29
C LYS A 281 0.41 -14.35 -18.71
N MET A 282 -0.61 -15.15 -18.44
CA MET A 282 -0.48 -16.53 -17.99
C MET A 282 -0.37 -17.46 -19.19
N LEU A 283 0.24 -18.63 -18.99
CA LEU A 283 0.48 -19.64 -20.03
C LEU A 283 -0.82 -20.14 -20.72
N GLN A 284 -1.95 -20.08 -20.01
CA GLN A 284 -3.27 -20.42 -20.55
C GLN A 284 -3.91 -19.28 -21.38
N GLY A 285 -3.16 -18.19 -21.63
CA GLY A 285 -3.59 -17.04 -22.42
C GLY A 285 -4.38 -15.98 -21.64
N LYS A 286 -4.63 -16.20 -20.34
CA LYS A 286 -5.31 -15.22 -19.49
C LYS A 286 -4.40 -14.02 -19.21
N GLU A 287 -4.95 -12.82 -19.40
CA GLU A 287 -4.26 -11.55 -19.17
C GLU A 287 -4.85 -10.84 -17.94
N GLU A 288 -3.99 -10.50 -16.99
CA GLU A 288 -4.34 -9.66 -15.84
C GLU A 288 -3.70 -8.27 -15.99
N LYS A 289 -4.47 -7.24 -15.65
CA LYS A 289 -4.11 -5.83 -15.84
C LYS A 289 -4.40 -5.02 -14.60
N LYS A 290 -3.43 -4.22 -14.16
CA LYS A 290 -3.61 -3.17 -13.17
C LYS A 290 -3.24 -1.83 -13.79
N CYS A 291 -4.22 -0.93 -13.86
CA CYS A 291 -4.01 0.45 -14.25
C CYS A 291 -4.66 1.37 -13.21
N LYS A 292 -3.85 1.84 -12.26
CA LYS A 292 -4.29 2.78 -11.23
C LYS A 292 -4.89 4.04 -11.90
N GLU A 293 -5.94 4.60 -11.28
CA GLU A 293 -6.67 5.80 -11.73
C GLU A 293 -7.62 5.59 -12.93
N VAL A 294 -7.58 4.44 -13.59
CA VAL A 294 -8.53 4.08 -14.65
C VAL A 294 -9.61 3.14 -14.11
N LYS A 295 -10.86 3.37 -14.53
CA LYS A 295 -11.99 2.51 -14.14
C LYS A 295 -11.79 1.09 -14.66
N LYS A 296 -12.00 0.08 -13.82
CA LYS A 296 -11.81 -1.34 -14.15
C LYS A 296 -12.46 -1.78 -15.49
N PRO A 297 -13.72 -1.40 -15.81
CA PRO A 297 -14.32 -1.79 -17.09
C PRO A 297 -13.56 -1.23 -18.31
N VAL A 298 -13.03 -0.01 -18.21
CA VAL A 298 -12.23 0.62 -19.28
C VAL A 298 -10.91 -0.13 -19.46
N VAL A 299 -10.25 -0.51 -18.36
CA VAL A 299 -9.02 -1.30 -18.42
C VAL A 299 -9.24 -2.67 -19.07
N GLN A 300 -10.38 -3.31 -18.79
CA GLN A 300 -10.70 -4.61 -19.35
C GLN A 300 -11.04 -4.55 -20.84
N ALA A 301 -11.78 -3.51 -21.26
CA ALA A 301 -12.26 -3.38 -22.64
C ALA A 301 -11.23 -2.78 -23.60
N SER A 302 -10.46 -1.78 -23.16
CA SER A 302 -9.71 -0.90 -24.07
C SER A 302 -8.19 -1.02 -23.96
N ILE A 303 -7.67 -1.61 -22.89
CA ILE A 303 -6.23 -1.71 -22.64
C ILE A 303 -5.77 -3.16 -22.86
N ARG A 304 -4.66 -3.36 -23.55
CA ARG A 304 -4.02 -4.65 -23.82
C ARG A 304 -2.60 -4.68 -23.25
N PHE A 305 -2.07 -5.88 -23.04
CA PHE A 305 -0.68 -6.07 -22.62
C PHE A 305 0.34 -5.34 -23.53
N GLU A 306 0.12 -5.34 -24.84
CA GLU A 306 1.02 -4.67 -25.80
C GLU A 306 1.09 -3.15 -25.59
N ASP A 307 0.04 -2.53 -25.04
CA ASP A 307 0.06 -1.10 -24.72
C ASP A 307 1.06 -0.80 -23.60
N TYR A 308 1.18 -1.70 -22.60
CA TYR A 308 2.19 -1.59 -21.54
C TYR A 308 3.60 -1.75 -22.11
N LYS A 309 3.79 -2.72 -23.01
CA LYS A 309 5.08 -2.95 -23.67
C LYS A 309 5.50 -1.76 -24.54
N THR A 310 4.56 -1.21 -25.31
CA THR A 310 4.78 -0.02 -26.15
C THR A 310 5.12 1.20 -25.29
N CYS A 311 4.46 1.35 -24.14
CA CYS A 311 4.80 2.42 -23.19
C CYS A 311 6.21 2.26 -22.61
N LEU A 312 6.67 1.03 -22.37
CA LEU A 312 8.02 0.76 -21.86
C LEU A 312 9.09 1.07 -22.91
N SER A 313 8.84 0.75 -24.19
CA SER A 313 9.78 0.99 -25.29
C SER A 313 9.88 2.44 -25.74
N ARG A 314 9.01 3.33 -25.25
CA ARG A 314 9.08 4.78 -25.52
C ARG A 314 10.21 5.40 -24.68
N VAL A 315 11.44 5.13 -25.08
CA VAL A 315 12.64 5.80 -24.58
C VAL A 315 12.70 7.20 -25.21
N HIS A 316 13.12 8.18 -24.42
CA HIS A 316 13.15 9.61 -24.72
C HIS A 316 13.74 10.00 -26.10
N GLU A 317 12.91 10.03 -27.13
CA GLU A 317 13.14 10.86 -28.32
C GLU A 317 12.10 11.98 -28.32
N VAL A 318 12.55 13.23 -28.34
CA VAL A 318 11.66 14.40 -28.40
C VAL A 318 11.16 14.54 -29.83
N TYR A 319 9.92 14.14 -30.08
CA TYR A 319 9.23 14.43 -31.32
C TYR A 319 7.79 14.87 -31.02
N THR A 320 7.24 15.71 -31.92
CA THR A 320 5.86 16.17 -31.84
C THR A 320 4.96 15.03 -32.33
N GLU A 321 4.26 14.38 -31.40
CA GLU A 321 3.30 13.31 -31.72
C GLU A 321 1.89 13.75 -31.32
N GLU A 322 0.90 13.50 -32.17
CA GLU A 322 -0.51 13.61 -31.80
C GLU A 322 -0.87 12.43 -30.89
N ILE A 323 -0.73 12.61 -29.58
CA ILE A 323 -0.99 11.55 -28.61
C ILE A 323 -2.48 11.49 -28.28
N ASN A 324 -3.16 10.44 -28.72
CA ASN A 324 -4.37 9.97 -28.04
C ASN A 324 -3.97 9.60 -26.61
N LYS A 325 -4.41 10.38 -25.61
CA LYS A 325 -4.05 10.17 -24.19
C LYS A 325 -4.59 8.83 -23.68
N ILE A 326 -3.83 7.77 -23.89
CA ILE A 326 -3.96 6.53 -23.14
C ILE A 326 -3.33 6.80 -21.78
N ALA A 327 -3.98 6.39 -20.69
CA ALA A 327 -3.66 6.78 -19.31
C ALA A 327 -2.30 6.27 -18.75
N PHE A 328 -1.35 5.94 -19.63
CA PHE A 328 -0.07 5.35 -19.32
C PHE A 328 1.02 6.39 -19.04
N SER A 329 1.89 6.05 -18.10
CA SER A 329 3.16 6.74 -17.89
C SER A 329 4.12 5.78 -17.21
N ALA A 330 5.27 5.55 -17.83
CA ALA A 330 6.39 4.79 -17.27
C ALA A 330 7.16 5.58 -16.20
N ASN A 331 6.90 6.88 -16.07
CA ASN A 331 7.60 7.71 -15.10
C ASN A 331 7.11 7.39 -13.69
N ASP A 332 7.94 6.69 -12.91
CA ASP A 332 7.79 6.58 -11.46
C ASP A 332 8.58 7.71 -10.78
N ASP A 333 7.88 8.75 -10.35
CA ASP A 333 8.52 9.89 -9.67
C ASP A 333 8.80 9.64 -8.19
N LYS A 334 8.45 8.46 -7.65
CA LYS A 334 8.85 8.06 -6.29
C LYS A 334 10.25 7.47 -6.24
N ARG A 335 10.83 7.15 -7.39
CA ARG A 335 12.22 6.72 -7.54
C ARG A 335 12.87 7.56 -8.63
N VAL A 336 14.17 7.43 -8.76
CA VAL A 336 14.98 8.07 -9.78
C VAL A 336 15.32 7.00 -10.79
N ILE A 337 14.86 7.13 -12.02
CA ILE A 337 15.22 6.22 -13.10
C ILE A 337 16.57 6.69 -13.66
N LEU A 338 17.54 5.79 -13.75
CA LEU A 338 18.86 6.08 -14.31
C LEU A 338 18.81 6.19 -15.84
N GLU A 339 19.86 6.74 -16.45
CA GLU A 339 19.94 6.98 -17.90
C GLU A 339 19.80 5.69 -18.73
N ASP A 340 20.12 4.53 -18.14
CA ASP A 340 19.92 3.22 -18.76
C ASP A 340 18.44 2.81 -18.88
N GLY A 341 17.52 3.56 -18.28
CA GLY A 341 16.08 3.27 -18.29
C GLY A 341 15.69 2.00 -17.53
N ILE A 342 16.64 1.35 -16.86
CA ILE A 342 16.47 0.09 -16.16
C ILE A 342 16.63 0.35 -14.68
N HIS A 343 17.82 0.74 -14.22
CA HIS A 343 18.10 0.81 -12.80
C HIS A 343 17.39 2.01 -12.14
N THR A 344 16.92 1.81 -10.91
CA THR A 344 16.21 2.86 -10.16
C THR A 344 16.79 3.06 -8.77
N LEU A 345 16.90 4.33 -8.37
CA LEU A 345 17.45 4.73 -7.07
C LEU A 345 16.41 5.40 -6.20
N ALA A 346 16.49 5.16 -4.89
CA ALA A 346 15.70 5.90 -3.91
C ALA A 346 16.17 7.36 -3.83
N HIS A 347 15.24 8.25 -3.46
CA HIS A 347 15.58 9.65 -3.20
C HIS A 347 16.51 9.76 -1.99
N MET A 348 17.55 10.59 -2.08
CA MET A 348 18.42 10.96 -0.97
C MET A 348 18.77 12.45 -1.00
N VAL A 349 19.63 12.91 -0.09
CA VAL A 349 20.14 14.30 -0.08
C VAL A 349 21.66 14.26 -0.24
N ILE A 350 22.19 14.96 -1.25
CA ILE A 350 23.60 15.31 -1.40
C ILE A 350 23.66 16.85 -1.36
N GLY A 351 24.41 17.40 -0.40
CA GLY A 351 24.74 18.83 -0.38
C GLY A 351 23.57 19.80 -0.12
N GLY A 352 22.50 19.36 0.55
CA GLY A 352 21.37 20.24 0.89
C GLY A 352 20.33 20.42 -0.22
N GLN A 353 20.47 19.71 -1.34
CA GLN A 353 19.44 19.56 -2.37
C GLN A 353 18.98 18.09 -2.44
N CYS A 354 17.69 17.87 -2.73
CA CYS A 354 17.17 16.53 -2.97
C CYS A 354 17.85 16.00 -4.24
N SER A 355 18.68 14.98 -4.11
CA SER A 355 19.53 14.49 -5.18
C SER A 355 19.61 12.96 -5.15
N HIS A 356 20.18 12.38 -6.20
CA HIS A 356 20.09 10.95 -6.46
C HIS A 356 21.21 10.17 -5.75
N ALA A 357 20.95 8.91 -5.40
CA ALA A 357 22.02 8.03 -4.96
C ALA A 357 23.10 7.89 -6.03
N THR A 358 24.37 7.90 -5.62
CA THR A 358 25.48 7.58 -6.50
C THR A 358 25.93 6.19 -6.09
N LEU A 359 25.69 5.20 -6.96
CA LEU A 359 26.28 3.88 -6.79
C LEU A 359 27.80 4.06 -6.84
N LYS A 360 28.50 3.57 -5.81
CA LYS A 360 29.97 3.45 -5.84
C LYS A 360 30.36 2.19 -6.60
#